data_AF-A0A9J6R007-F1
#
_entry.id   AF-A0A9J6R007-F1
#
_cell.length_a   1.000
_cell.length_b   1.000
_cell.length_c   1.000
_cell.angle_alpha   90.00
_cell.angle_beta   90.00
_cell.angle_gamma   90.00
#
_symmetry.space_group_name_H-M   'P 1'
#
loop_
_entity.id
_entity.type
_entity.pdbx_description
1 polymer ?
#
loop_
_entity_poly.entity_id
_entity_poly.type
_entity_poly.pdbx_seq_one_letter_code
_entity_poly.pdbx_strand_id
1 'polypeptide(L)' 'PLDKDTTLDEIYRRFNIERPSDYKGHSLSTGDIVVFRQDGKQTAYYVDEGADYRQVPEFFAQPEKQLTPD' A
#
# COMPACT_ATOMS: atom_id res chain seq x y z
N PRO A 1 -0.26 -7.04 14.19
CA PRO A 1 -0.38 -5.61 13.81
C PRO A 1 0.99 -5.09 13.40
N LEU A 2 1.09 -4.18 12.44
CA LEU A 2 2.36 -3.50 12.18
C LEU A 2 2.67 -2.57 13.37
N ASP A 3 3.95 -2.44 13.72
CA ASP A 3 4.37 -1.56 14.80
C ASP A 3 4.12 -0.10 14.42
N LYS A 4 4.01 0.77 15.43
CA LYS A 4 3.76 2.20 15.20
C LYS A 4 4.90 2.87 14.41
N ASP A 5 6.10 2.30 14.52
CA ASP A 5 7.30 2.79 13.85
C ASP A 5 7.56 2.10 12.50
N THR A 6 6.66 1.21 12.06
CA THR A 6 6.79 0.54 10.77
C THR A 6 6.78 1.56 9.62
N THR A 7 7.70 1.38 8.68
CA THR A 7 7.84 2.19 7.47
C THR A 7 7.46 1.40 6.22
N LEU A 8 7.27 2.08 5.07
CA LEU A 8 7.00 1.43 3.78
C LEU A 8 8.14 0.48 3.37
N ASP A 9 9.39 0.89 3.60
CA ASP A 9 10.59 0.10 3.31
C ASP A 9 10.62 -1.20 4.14
N GLU A 10 10.23 -1.12 5.41
CA GLU A 10 10.16 -2.28 6.28
C GLU A 10 9.06 -3.27 5.85
N ILE A 11 7.93 -2.76 5.36
CA ILE A 11 6.89 -3.60 4.73
C ILE A 11 7.45 -4.28 3.48
N TYR A 12 8.11 -3.55 2.58
CA TYR A 12 8.74 -4.13 1.40
C TYR A 12 9.70 -5.25 1.77
N ARG A 13 10.64 -4.96 2.67
CA ARG A 13 11.63 -5.92 3.14
C ARG A 13 10.93 -7.16 3.69
N ARG A 14 9.94 -7.00 4.57
CA ARG A 14 9.25 -8.14 5.20
C ARG A 14 8.50 -9.01 4.21
N PHE A 15 7.80 -8.43 3.22
CA PHE A 15 6.95 -9.21 2.33
C PHE A 15 7.65 -9.68 1.06
N ASN A 16 8.76 -9.04 0.67
CA ASN A 16 9.49 -9.36 -0.57
C ASN A 16 10.85 -10.03 -0.33
N ILE A 17 11.60 -9.62 0.71
CA ILE A 17 12.96 -10.13 0.99
C ILE A 17 12.92 -11.17 2.11
N GLU A 18 12.41 -10.79 3.27
CA GLU A 18 12.34 -11.61 4.49
C GLU A 18 10.96 -12.25 4.64
N ARG A 19 10.45 -12.80 3.53
CA ARG A 19 9.10 -13.33 3.47
C ARG A 19 8.89 -14.39 4.57
N PRO A 20 7.91 -14.22 5.47
CA PRO A 20 7.63 -15.21 6.50
C PRO A 20 7.31 -16.56 5.88
N SER A 21 7.81 -17.65 6.48
CA SER A 21 7.67 -19.02 5.93
C SER A 21 6.22 -19.48 5.79
N ASP A 22 5.34 -18.96 6.63
CA ASP A 22 3.91 -19.21 6.69
C ASP A 22 3.08 -18.23 5.83
N TYR A 23 3.69 -17.15 5.33
CA TYR A 23 2.99 -16.19 4.49
C TYR A 23 2.80 -16.72 3.06
N LYS A 24 1.54 -16.90 2.66
CA LYS A 24 1.13 -17.37 1.32
C LYS A 24 0.52 -16.27 0.44
N GLY A 25 0.51 -15.03 0.92
CA GLY A 25 0.02 -13.90 0.13
C GLY A 25 0.99 -13.47 -0.96
N HIS A 26 0.54 -12.54 -1.81
CA HIS A 26 1.35 -11.98 -2.89
C HIS A 26 2.45 -11.06 -2.37
N SER A 27 3.53 -10.96 -3.14
CA SER A 27 4.58 -9.95 -2.90
C SER A 27 4.03 -8.58 -3.24
N LEU A 28 4.60 -7.54 -2.66
CA LEU A 28 4.36 -6.19 -3.15
C LEU A 28 5.02 -6.02 -4.52
N SER A 29 4.27 -5.48 -5.47
CA SER A 29 4.71 -5.19 -6.83
C SER A 29 4.30 -3.77 -7.23
N THR A 30 4.99 -3.23 -8.23
CA THR A 30 4.57 -1.99 -8.91
C THR A 30 3.11 -2.10 -9.33
N GLY A 31 2.31 -1.09 -9.02
CA GLY A 31 0.86 -1.12 -9.22
C GLY A 31 0.03 -1.34 -7.95
N ASP A 32 0.63 -1.89 -6.89
CA ASP A 32 -0.08 -2.12 -5.64
C ASP A 32 -0.37 -0.81 -4.88
N ILE A 33 -1.43 -0.83 -4.06
CA ILE A 33 -1.74 0.23 -3.10
C ILE A 33 -1.51 -0.28 -1.68
N VAL A 34 -0.64 0.42 -0.94
CA VAL A 34 -0.40 0.18 0.48
C VAL A 34 -1.12 1.25 1.30
N VAL A 35 -2.02 0.83 2.18
CA VAL A 35 -2.74 1.74 3.09
C VAL A 35 -2.19 1.62 4.51
N PHE A 36 -1.56 2.68 5.00
CA PHE A 36 -1.14 2.83 6.38
C PHE A 36 -2.29 3.31 7.25
N ARG A 37 -2.47 2.66 8.40
CA ARG A 37 -3.42 3.09 9.43
C ARG A 37 -2.67 3.23 10.74
N GLN A 38 -2.28 4.45 11.08
CA GLN A 38 -1.49 4.78 12.27
C GLN A 38 -2.15 5.94 13.01
N ASP A 39 -2.27 5.81 14.33
CA ASP A 39 -2.84 6.83 15.23
C ASP A 39 -4.16 7.44 14.75
N GLY A 40 -5.04 6.60 14.18
CA GLY A 40 -6.35 7.02 13.66
C GLY A 40 -6.34 7.72 12.30
N LYS A 41 -5.16 7.95 11.71
CA LYS A 41 -5.00 8.50 10.36
C LYS A 41 -4.78 7.39 9.34
N GLN A 42 -5.34 7.58 8.14
CA GLN A 42 -5.07 6.73 6.98
C GLN A 42 -4.27 7.48 5.93
N THR A 43 -3.25 6.84 5.36
CA THR A 43 -2.49 7.33 4.21
C THR A 43 -2.31 6.19 3.21
N ALA A 44 -2.50 6.47 1.93
CA ALA A 44 -2.39 5.48 0.86
C ALA A 44 -1.18 5.81 -0.01
N TYR A 45 -0.47 4.77 -0.44
CA TYR A 45 0.73 4.87 -1.25
C TYR A 45 0.63 3.89 -2.42
N TYR A 46 0.91 4.39 -3.62
CA TYR A 46 1.12 3.60 -4.82
C TYR A 46 2.57 3.11 -4.86
N VAL A 47 2.77 1.83 -5.15
CA VAL A 47 4.09 1.24 -5.37
C VAL A 47 4.52 1.54 -6.81
N ASP A 48 5.54 2.36 -6.96
CA ASP A 48 6.11 2.74 -8.25
C ASP A 48 7.20 1.74 -8.69
N GLU A 49 7.81 1.99 -9.85
CA GLU A 49 8.98 1.24 -10.29
C GLU A 49 10.13 1.38 -9.28
N GLY A 50 10.94 0.33 -9.14
CA GLY A 50 12.10 0.35 -8.23
C GLY A 50 11.76 0.27 -6.73
N ALA A 51 10.50 -0.02 -6.36
CA ALA A 51 10.00 -0.01 -4.98
C ALA A 51 9.94 1.39 -4.34
N ASP A 52 9.85 2.45 -5.16
CA ASP A 52 9.51 3.78 -4.68
C ASP A 52 8.01 3.88 -4.33
N TYR A 53 7.66 4.88 -3.53
CA TYR A 53 6.29 5.07 -3.03
C TYR A 53 5.78 6.48 -3.28
N ARG A 54 4.64 6.57 -3.97
CA ARG A 54 3.94 7.83 -4.21
C ARG A 54 2.66 7.89 -3.39
N GLN A 55 2.48 8.95 -2.59
CA GLN A 55 1.21 9.14 -1.88
C GLN A 55 0.07 9.35 -2.88
N VAL A 56 -1.05 8.66 -2.63
CA VAL A 56 -2.28 8.74 -3.42
C VAL A 56 -3.48 9.03 -2.52
N PRO A 57 -3.62 10.26 -1.97
CA PRO A 57 -4.76 10.62 -1.12
C PRO A 57 -6.10 10.49 -1.85
N GLU A 58 -6.12 10.57 -3.19
CA GLU A 58 -7.28 10.34 -4.05
C GLU A 58 -7.87 8.93 -3.90
N PHE A 59 -7.11 7.96 -3.37
CA PHE A 59 -7.60 6.62 -3.08
C PHE A 59 -8.79 6.61 -2.11
N PHE A 60 -8.88 7.61 -1.23
CA PHE A 60 -9.99 7.75 -0.30
C PHE A 60 -11.09 8.70 -0.80
N ALA A 61 -10.87 9.37 -1.93
CA ALA A 61 -11.90 10.19 -2.54
C ALA A 61 -12.99 9.30 -3.12
N GLN A 62 -14.25 9.62 -2.84
CA GLN A 62 -15.35 9.00 -3.58
C GLN A 62 -15.35 9.59 -4.99
N PRO A 63 -15.34 8.77 -6.06
CA PRO A 63 -15.46 9.30 -7.40
C PRO A 63 -16.81 10.01 -7.55
N GLU A 64 -16.79 11.32 -7.81
CA GLU A 64 -17.99 12.06 -8.20
C GLU A 64 -18.46 11.53 -9.56
N LYS A 65 -19.49 10.67 -9.52
CA LYS A 65 -20.21 10.09 -10.66
C LYS A 65 -19.38 9.18 -11.58
N GLN A 66 -19.76 7.90 -11.54
CA GLN A 66 -19.47 6.95 -12.61
C GLN A 66 -19.92 7.53 -13.95
N LEU A 67 -19.04 7.52 -14.93
CA LEU A 67 -19.42 7.68 -16.34
C LEU A 67 -20.36 6.50 -16.66
N THR A 68 -21.65 6.79 -16.87
CA THR A 68 -22.57 5.83 -17.46
C THR A 68 -22.09 5.54 -18.89
N PRO A 69 -21.82 4.29 -19.26
CA PRO A 69 -21.62 3.95 -20.67
C PRO A 69 -22.94 4.20 -21.42
N ASP A 70 -22.90 4.88 -22.56
CA ASP A 70 -23.97 4.86 -23.58
C ASP A 70 -24.08 3.46 -24.21
#